data_AF-A0A8J7JIR7-F1
#
_entry.id   AF-A0A8J7JIR7-F1
#
_cell.length_a   1.000
_cell.length_b   1.000
_cell.length_c   1.000
_cell.angle_alpha   90.00
_cell.angle_beta   90.00
_cell.angle_gamma   90.00
#
_symmetry.space_group_name_H-M   'P 1'
#
loop_
_entity.id
_entity.type
_entity.pdbx_description
1 polymer ?
#
loop_
_entity_poly.entity_id
_entity_poly.type
_entity_poly.pdbx_seq_one_letter_code
_entity_poly.pdbx_strand_id
1 'polypeptide(L)'
;MPLPESFAASALAAGIATNLATDILTHQAPFLENTIFGKALKRAGFIEPNFQERLQDALKKSLELYFKKYPKRQALGVDEFFQHSVVVEQIGGAILNRAPLDETALQDAWRLHLSPQPVFSLLSQQQNLTVAEIIGDFLDCYQRVLREQQSVPELAIAYDLLEQRAEFVQEIGESEERLKAYFADVVERKLSPQAQIEVYDAGQHELAVDLSQEMSAVGLVDAEQTVQVIRARLQPLPELFGRGLCKGRLLQPDPDHYFVSHGLTPDILPDWRQALTAVLLENTQQLVEPYFSGDTLLGGFRLCGICEKLFTTRFSMFLLPPSDNRNVYLELGIAIGLGTPFFLIQHYEAQVPDILQGLSRYVKGGLFRTMRRELSGQIEEYDFGVVHFVSNLPQPGSQSVYLIAGGGLIEDEDFEGSIAEAVEPKYSRLEMVSLSNSLNSPESSGWALEQLVKSIQASRFAIYRVDEECSPFTFLALGISIGLNRPFLMMHRSNREVPLDLRGMGMYQFPNFVTLQQDVVSQHQAFFDRYA
;
A
#
# COMPACT_ATOMS: atom_id res chain seq x y z
N MET A 1 -68.97 17.78 -18.91
CA MET A 1 -67.65 17.30 -18.48
C MET A 1 -66.68 17.48 -19.63
N PRO A 2 -65.83 18.52 -19.59
CA PRO A 2 -64.71 18.67 -20.52
C PRO A 2 -63.39 18.19 -19.91
N LEU A 3 -62.50 17.78 -20.80
CA LEU A 3 -61.13 17.27 -20.58
C LEU A 3 -60.18 18.35 -20.01
N PRO A 4 -59.08 17.96 -19.32
CA PRO A 4 -58.11 18.90 -18.79
C PRO A 4 -57.13 19.40 -19.86
N GLU A 5 -56.95 20.73 -19.91
CA GLU A 5 -56.04 21.44 -20.79
C GLU A 5 -54.58 21.44 -20.30
N SER A 6 -53.69 21.27 -21.29
CA SER A 6 -52.31 21.74 -21.42
C SER A 6 -51.34 21.56 -20.25
N PHE A 7 -50.49 20.54 -20.39
CA PHE A 7 -49.10 20.56 -19.93
C PHE A 7 -48.42 21.88 -20.37
N ALA A 8 -48.04 22.70 -19.39
CA ALA A 8 -47.32 23.94 -19.62
C ALA A 8 -45.90 23.64 -20.14
N ALA A 9 -45.71 23.78 -21.45
CA ALA A 9 -44.41 23.70 -22.12
C ALA A 9 -43.37 24.68 -21.53
N SER A 10 -43.80 25.70 -20.79
CA SER A 10 -42.92 26.65 -20.09
C SER A 10 -42.20 26.06 -18.87
N ALA A 11 -42.81 25.11 -18.14
CA ALA A 11 -42.16 24.48 -16.98
C ALA A 11 -41.10 23.45 -17.40
N LEU A 12 -41.37 22.72 -18.49
CA LEU A 12 -40.40 21.82 -19.13
C LEU A 12 -39.27 22.59 -19.81
N ALA A 13 -39.56 23.70 -20.49
CA ALA A 13 -38.53 24.56 -21.09
C ALA A 13 -37.65 25.24 -20.03
N ALA A 14 -38.19 25.66 -18.88
CA ALA A 14 -37.41 26.21 -17.78
C ALA A 14 -36.52 25.13 -17.12
N GLY A 15 -37.04 23.92 -16.88
CA GLY A 15 -36.26 22.81 -16.32
C GLY A 15 -35.13 22.36 -17.26
N ILE A 16 -35.41 22.25 -18.56
CA ILE A 16 -34.40 21.89 -19.57
C ILE A 16 -33.39 23.04 -19.73
N ALA A 17 -33.80 24.30 -19.78
CA ALA A 17 -32.86 25.42 -19.86
C ALA A 17 -31.98 25.54 -18.61
N THR A 18 -32.50 25.23 -17.42
CA THR A 18 -31.72 25.27 -16.17
C THR A 18 -30.75 24.10 -16.09
N ASN A 19 -31.16 22.90 -16.48
CA ASN A 19 -30.29 21.73 -16.50
C ASN A 19 -29.24 21.81 -17.61
N LEU A 20 -29.60 22.33 -18.79
CA LEU A 20 -28.67 22.54 -19.90
C LEU A 20 -27.71 23.70 -19.60
N ALA A 21 -28.17 24.78 -18.94
CA ALA A 21 -27.29 25.84 -18.47
C ALA A 21 -26.37 25.35 -17.35
N THR A 22 -26.84 24.48 -16.46
CA THR A 22 -26.02 23.88 -15.41
C THR A 22 -24.99 22.94 -16.02
N ASP A 23 -25.36 22.05 -16.95
CA ASP A 23 -24.44 21.16 -17.66
C ASP A 23 -23.42 21.91 -18.53
N ILE A 24 -23.85 22.97 -19.22
CA ILE A 24 -22.95 23.82 -20.01
C ILE A 24 -22.02 24.60 -19.06
N LEU A 25 -22.49 25.01 -17.88
CA LEU A 25 -21.65 25.68 -16.88
C LEU A 25 -20.69 24.70 -16.21
N THR A 26 -21.08 23.48 -15.84
CA THR A 26 -20.18 22.49 -15.24
C THR A 26 -19.16 21.95 -16.23
N HIS A 27 -19.56 21.69 -17.48
CA HIS A 27 -18.67 21.13 -18.50
C HIS A 27 -17.92 22.17 -19.34
N GLN A 28 -18.40 23.41 -19.43
CA GLN A 28 -17.74 24.49 -20.19
C GLN A 28 -17.27 25.70 -19.36
N ALA A 29 -17.40 25.68 -18.02
CA ALA A 29 -16.78 26.68 -17.14
C ALA A 29 -15.30 26.96 -17.47
N PRO A 30 -14.44 25.96 -17.75
CA PRO A 30 -13.03 26.21 -18.09
C PRO A 30 -12.85 27.04 -19.37
N PHE A 31 -13.77 26.92 -20.33
CA PHE A 31 -13.73 27.64 -21.61
C PHE A 31 -14.32 29.06 -21.50
N LEU A 32 -15.22 29.30 -20.54
CA LEU A 32 -15.83 30.59 -20.29
C LEU A 32 -15.00 31.48 -19.36
N GLU A 33 -14.05 30.90 -18.61
CA GLU A 33 -13.29 31.54 -17.53
C GLU A 33 -12.58 32.84 -17.92
N ASN A 34 -12.06 32.92 -19.14
CA ASN A 34 -11.37 34.11 -19.63
C ASN A 34 -12.24 35.10 -20.42
N THR A 35 -13.52 34.76 -20.62
CA THR A 35 -14.46 35.60 -21.39
C THR A 35 -15.09 36.69 -20.51
N ILE A 36 -15.54 37.78 -21.13
CA ILE A 36 -16.27 38.86 -20.45
C ILE A 36 -17.53 38.32 -19.77
N PHE A 37 -18.18 37.33 -20.39
CA PHE A 37 -19.38 36.68 -19.88
C PHE A 37 -19.10 35.80 -18.65
N GLY A 38 -18.02 35.00 -18.67
CA GLY A 38 -17.59 34.21 -17.49
C GLY A 38 -17.20 35.11 -16.31
N LYS A 39 -16.53 36.24 -16.57
CA LYS A 39 -16.23 37.24 -15.53
C LYS A 39 -17.48 37.89 -14.93
N ALA A 40 -18.54 38.09 -15.72
CA ALA A 40 -19.82 38.61 -15.24
C ALA A 40 -20.58 37.57 -14.39
N LEU A 41 -20.60 36.30 -14.82
CA LEU A 41 -21.22 35.21 -14.07
C LEU A 41 -20.51 34.91 -12.75
N LYS A 42 -19.18 34.97 -12.71
CA LYS A 42 -18.39 34.89 -11.45
C LYS A 42 -18.74 36.03 -10.48
N ARG A 43 -18.84 37.28 -10.96
CA ARG A 43 -19.23 38.43 -10.12
C ARG A 43 -20.66 38.33 -9.56
N ALA A 44 -21.55 37.64 -10.27
CA ALA A 44 -22.93 37.43 -9.85
C ALA A 44 -23.11 36.18 -8.96
N GLY A 45 -22.02 35.44 -8.67
CA GLY A 45 -22.06 34.26 -7.80
C GLY A 45 -22.53 32.97 -8.46
N PHE A 46 -22.60 32.91 -9.79
CA PHE A 46 -23.07 31.72 -10.53
C PHE A 46 -21.95 30.75 -10.92
N ILE A 47 -20.70 31.15 -10.77
CA ILE A 47 -19.51 30.31 -11.00
C ILE A 47 -18.60 30.48 -9.78
N GLU A 48 -18.20 29.36 -9.17
CA GLU A 48 -17.30 29.40 -8.03
C GLU A 48 -15.92 29.93 -8.42
N PRO A 49 -15.29 30.77 -7.57
CA PRO A 49 -13.92 31.22 -7.81
C PRO A 49 -12.96 30.02 -7.78
N ASN A 50 -12.06 29.97 -8.75
CA ASN A 50 -11.06 28.91 -8.80
C ASN A 50 -10.04 29.07 -7.65
N PHE A 51 -9.15 28.09 -7.47
CA PHE A 51 -8.15 28.13 -6.39
C PHE A 51 -7.31 29.41 -6.41
N GLN A 52 -6.86 29.87 -7.57
CA GLN A 52 -6.03 31.06 -7.72
C GLN A 52 -6.80 32.34 -7.35
N GLU A 53 -8.07 32.44 -7.74
CA GLU A 53 -8.95 33.57 -7.41
C GLU A 53 -9.27 33.62 -5.91
N ARG A 54 -9.52 32.45 -5.29
CA ARG A 54 -9.72 32.33 -3.84
C ARG A 54 -8.45 32.71 -3.07
N LEU A 55 -7.30 32.24 -3.52
CA LEU A 55 -6.01 32.58 -2.92
C LEU A 55 -5.71 34.07 -3.04
N GLN A 56 -5.97 34.67 -4.21
CA GLN A 56 -5.77 36.10 -4.42
C GLN A 56 -6.69 36.94 -3.53
N ASP A 57 -7.96 36.57 -3.41
CA ASP A 57 -8.92 37.25 -2.53
C ASP A 57 -8.54 37.11 -1.06
N ALA A 58 -8.12 35.91 -0.63
CA ALA A 58 -7.61 35.68 0.72
C ALA A 58 -6.38 36.54 1.02
N LEU A 59 -5.36 36.54 0.15
CA LEU A 59 -4.15 37.35 0.33
C LEU A 59 -4.46 38.85 0.37
N LYS A 60 -5.36 39.33 -0.49
CA LYS A 60 -5.79 40.73 -0.50
C LYS A 60 -6.45 41.13 0.81
N LYS A 61 -7.44 40.36 1.27
CA LYS A 61 -8.12 40.61 2.55
C LYS A 61 -7.16 40.49 3.74
N SER A 62 -6.14 39.64 3.63
CA SER A 62 -5.11 39.49 4.66
C SER A 62 -4.23 40.72 4.78
N LEU A 63 -3.82 41.32 3.65
CA LEU A 63 -3.11 42.61 3.65
C LEU A 63 -3.99 43.74 4.19
N GLU A 64 -5.27 43.79 3.79
CA GLU A 64 -6.22 44.77 4.32
C GLU A 64 -6.38 44.65 5.84
N LEU A 65 -6.53 43.42 6.35
CA LEU A 65 -6.61 43.13 7.78
C LEU A 65 -5.31 43.48 8.50
N TYR A 66 -4.15 43.16 7.91
CA TYR A 66 -2.84 43.45 8.45
C TYR A 66 -2.62 44.95 8.65
N PHE A 67 -2.87 45.77 7.62
CA PHE A 67 -2.67 47.21 7.73
C PHE A 67 -3.74 47.90 8.57
N LYS A 68 -4.94 47.32 8.66
CA LYS A 68 -5.94 47.75 9.64
C LYS A 68 -5.48 47.51 11.08
N LYS A 69 -4.81 46.37 11.35
CA LYS A 69 -4.28 46.01 12.67
C LYS A 69 -3.00 46.77 13.02
N TYR A 70 -2.14 47.01 12.03
CA TYR A 70 -0.84 47.64 12.18
C TYR A 70 -0.67 48.87 11.27
N PRO A 71 -1.46 49.95 11.44
CA PRO A 71 -1.49 51.09 10.53
C PRO A 71 -0.14 51.83 10.46
N LYS A 72 0.63 51.81 11.54
CA LYS A 72 1.97 52.43 11.58
C LYS A 72 2.97 51.74 10.64
N ARG A 73 2.78 50.46 10.32
CA ARG A 73 3.67 49.70 9.45
C ARG A 73 3.53 50.07 7.97
N GLN A 74 2.34 50.52 7.56
CA GLN A 74 2.15 51.07 6.21
C GLN A 74 2.99 52.34 6.00
N ALA A 75 3.08 53.20 7.02
CA ALA A 75 3.93 54.39 6.98
C ALA A 75 5.44 54.08 6.96
N LEU A 76 5.83 52.82 7.18
CA LEU A 76 7.22 52.34 7.08
C LEU A 76 7.53 51.67 5.73
N GLY A 77 6.61 51.71 4.76
CA GLY A 77 6.80 51.08 3.45
C GLY A 77 6.66 49.56 3.46
N VAL A 78 6.04 48.97 4.49
CA VAL A 78 5.89 47.49 4.57
C VAL A 78 5.06 46.93 3.41
N ASP A 79 4.16 47.72 2.83
CA ASP A 79 3.41 47.37 1.61
C ASP A 79 4.30 47.27 0.36
N GLU A 80 5.33 48.12 0.25
CA GLU A 80 6.36 48.01 -0.79
C GLU A 80 7.29 46.82 -0.52
N PHE A 81 7.60 46.52 0.75
CA PHE A 81 8.37 45.33 1.12
C PHE A 81 7.66 44.02 0.72
N PHE A 82 6.34 43.91 0.92
CA PHE A 82 5.57 42.75 0.46
C PHE A 82 5.55 42.57 -1.07
N GLN A 83 5.91 43.59 -1.84
CA GLN A 83 6.04 43.51 -3.30
C GLN A 83 7.44 43.05 -3.76
N HIS A 84 8.41 42.98 -2.85
CA HIS A 84 9.75 42.52 -3.18
C HIS A 84 9.73 41.05 -3.62
N SER A 85 10.36 40.72 -4.76
CA SER A 85 10.26 39.38 -5.38
C SER A 85 10.64 38.24 -4.43
N VAL A 86 11.73 38.41 -3.68
CA VAL A 86 12.18 37.44 -2.66
C VAL A 86 11.11 37.24 -1.57
N VAL A 87 10.45 38.30 -1.13
CA VAL A 87 9.42 38.22 -0.08
C VAL A 87 8.17 37.50 -0.62
N VAL A 88 7.76 37.82 -1.86
CA VAL A 88 6.65 37.14 -2.54
C VAL A 88 6.95 35.65 -2.73
N GLU A 89 8.16 35.30 -3.15
CA GLU A 89 8.58 33.91 -3.33
C GLU A 89 8.59 33.14 -2.01
N GLN A 90 9.13 33.73 -0.94
CA GLN A 90 9.20 33.09 0.37
C GLN A 90 7.80 32.92 0.99
N ILE A 91 6.95 33.95 0.94
CA ILE A 91 5.56 33.85 1.41
C ILE A 91 4.75 32.88 0.55
N GLY A 92 4.90 32.95 -0.78
CA GLY A 92 4.24 32.06 -1.71
C GLY A 92 4.66 30.60 -1.51
N GLY A 93 5.96 30.35 -1.32
CA GLY A 93 6.50 29.03 -1.00
C GLY A 93 6.03 28.51 0.36
N ALA A 94 5.94 29.37 1.37
CA ALA A 94 5.41 29.01 2.68
C ALA A 94 3.90 28.67 2.62
N ILE A 95 3.11 29.41 1.83
CA ILE A 95 1.66 29.20 1.71
C ILE A 95 1.31 28.02 0.80
N LEU A 96 1.95 27.90 -0.37
CA LEU A 96 1.62 26.91 -1.38
C LEU A 96 2.35 25.58 -1.17
N ASN A 97 3.64 25.65 -0.83
CA ASN A 97 4.54 24.49 -0.81
C ASN A 97 5.00 24.12 0.60
N ARG A 98 4.56 24.86 1.63
CA ARG A 98 4.98 24.69 3.04
C ARG A 98 6.50 24.73 3.22
N ALA A 99 7.20 25.49 2.37
CA ALA A 99 8.65 25.66 2.47
C ALA A 99 9.01 26.49 3.73
N PRO A 100 10.11 26.16 4.43
CA PRO A 100 10.60 27.00 5.53
C PRO A 100 10.98 28.38 5.00
N LEU A 101 10.69 29.42 5.79
CA LEU A 101 11.08 30.79 5.45
C LEU A 101 12.60 30.93 5.62
N ASP A 102 13.28 31.40 4.59
CA ASP A 102 14.68 31.81 4.69
C ASP A 102 14.76 33.19 5.35
N GLU A 103 14.96 33.18 6.68
CA GLU A 103 15.07 34.40 7.46
C GLU A 103 16.21 35.31 7.01
N THR A 104 17.30 34.74 6.48
CA THR A 104 18.46 35.51 6.02
C THR A 104 18.10 36.26 4.75
N ALA A 105 17.49 35.57 3.78
CA ALA A 105 17.02 36.19 2.54
C ALA A 105 15.98 37.29 2.78
N LEU A 106 15.06 37.07 3.73
CA LEU A 106 14.04 38.04 4.11
C LEU A 106 14.64 39.27 4.83
N GLN A 107 15.63 39.07 5.71
CA GLN A 107 16.37 40.14 6.36
C GLN A 107 17.16 40.99 5.36
N ASP A 108 17.81 40.36 4.38
CA ASP A 108 18.55 41.06 3.35
C ASP A 108 17.62 41.84 2.42
N ALA A 109 16.46 41.28 2.05
CA ALA A 109 15.42 42.00 1.31
C ALA A 109 14.90 43.23 2.08
N TRP A 110 14.72 43.12 3.41
CA TRP A 110 14.30 44.24 4.24
C TRP A 110 15.36 45.34 4.32
N ARG A 111 16.63 44.97 4.49
CA ARG A 111 17.75 45.93 4.47
C ARG A 111 17.86 46.66 3.13
N LEU A 112 17.73 45.93 2.03
CA LEU A 112 17.74 46.50 0.68
C LEU A 112 16.56 47.45 0.45
N HIS A 113 15.39 47.13 0.99
CA HIS A 113 14.21 48.00 0.94
C HIS A 113 14.39 49.30 1.75
N LEU A 114 15.03 49.24 2.92
CA LEU A 114 15.27 50.40 3.79
C LEU A 114 16.45 51.28 3.34
N SER A 115 17.43 50.72 2.63
CA SER A 115 18.67 51.43 2.22
C SER A 115 18.45 52.74 1.43
N PRO A 116 17.47 52.85 0.52
CA PRO A 116 17.21 54.09 -0.23
C PRO A 116 16.49 55.16 0.61
N GLN A 117 15.95 54.81 1.79
CA GLN A 117 15.07 55.67 2.58
C GLN A 117 15.57 55.78 4.03
N PRO A 118 16.52 56.71 4.32
CA PRO A 118 17.14 56.84 5.64
C PRO A 118 16.15 57.07 6.78
N VAL A 119 15.02 57.72 6.48
CA VAL A 119 13.93 57.97 7.43
C VAL A 119 13.26 56.67 7.88
N PHE A 120 13.05 55.71 6.96
CA PHE A 120 12.44 54.42 7.30
C PHE A 120 13.39 53.55 8.11
N SER A 121 14.69 53.59 7.83
CA SER A 121 15.70 52.89 8.64
C SER A 121 15.69 53.39 10.09
N LEU A 122 15.60 54.71 10.30
CA LEU A 122 15.55 55.30 11.65
C LEU A 122 14.25 54.96 12.38
N LEU A 123 13.11 55.01 11.69
CA LEU A 123 11.80 54.68 12.27
C LEU A 123 11.65 53.18 12.59
N SER A 124 12.20 52.30 11.74
CA SER A 124 12.22 50.85 11.98
C SER A 124 13.07 50.51 13.21
N GLN A 125 14.25 51.13 13.36
CA GLN A 125 15.10 50.97 14.55
C GLN A 125 14.43 51.46 15.83
N GLN A 126 13.72 52.60 15.79
CA GLN A 126 12.98 53.10 16.96
C GLN A 126 11.84 52.19 17.40
N GLN A 127 11.26 51.42 16.48
CA GLN A 127 10.14 50.51 16.77
C GLN A 127 10.59 49.08 17.09
N ASN A 128 11.90 48.79 17.05
CA ASN A 128 12.46 47.43 17.19
C ASN A 128 11.78 46.39 16.28
N LEU A 129 11.28 46.83 15.12
CA LEU A 129 10.47 45.97 14.27
C LEU A 129 11.38 45.01 13.49
N THR A 130 11.21 43.72 13.72
CA THR A 130 11.97 42.67 13.04
C THR A 130 11.20 42.11 11.84
N VAL A 131 11.93 41.52 10.88
CA VAL A 131 11.31 40.88 9.70
C VAL A 131 10.47 39.67 10.09
N ALA A 132 10.93 38.90 11.09
CA ALA A 132 10.18 37.78 11.63
C ALA A 132 8.80 38.21 12.17
N GLU A 133 8.73 39.34 12.88
CA GLU A 133 7.46 39.90 13.35
C GLU A 133 6.59 40.40 12.20
N ILE A 134 7.17 41.09 11.20
CA ILE A 134 6.41 41.59 10.04
C ILE A 134 5.73 40.44 9.29
N ILE A 135 6.48 39.37 9.00
CA ILE A 135 6.01 38.21 8.24
C ILE A 135 5.08 37.33 9.11
N GLY A 136 5.45 37.08 10.37
CA GLY A 136 4.62 36.30 11.31
C GLY A 136 3.25 36.93 11.52
N ASP A 137 3.21 38.25 11.77
CA ASP A 137 1.95 38.98 11.93
C ASP A 137 1.08 38.96 10.66
N PHE A 138 1.70 38.91 9.48
CA PHE A 138 0.98 38.79 8.21
C PHE A 138 0.40 37.39 8.03
N LEU A 139 1.17 36.34 8.31
CA LEU A 139 0.70 34.96 8.25
C LEU A 139 -0.43 34.70 9.25
N ASP A 140 -0.39 35.33 10.43
CA ASP A 140 -1.50 35.29 11.39
C ASP A 140 -2.78 35.93 10.83
N CYS A 141 -2.65 37.09 10.17
CA CYS A 141 -3.77 37.75 9.49
C CYS A 141 -4.31 36.87 8.36
N TYR A 142 -3.42 36.21 7.61
CA TYR A 142 -3.79 35.28 6.55
C TYR A 142 -4.55 34.06 7.05
N GLN A 143 -4.06 33.40 8.10
CA GLN A 143 -4.76 32.30 8.74
C GLN A 143 -6.14 32.71 9.25
N ARG A 144 -6.26 33.92 9.82
CA ARG A 144 -7.54 34.43 10.29
C ARG A 144 -8.52 34.67 9.14
N VAL A 145 -8.07 35.23 8.03
CA VAL A 145 -8.91 35.43 6.84
C VAL A 145 -9.35 34.09 6.25
N LEU A 146 -8.49 33.07 6.25
CA LEU A 146 -8.89 31.72 5.84
C LEU A 146 -9.98 31.14 6.76
N ARG A 147 -9.84 31.30 8.08
CA ARG A 147 -10.86 30.87 9.06
C ARG A 147 -12.21 31.56 8.84
N GLU A 148 -12.19 32.83 8.43
CA GLU A 148 -13.40 33.62 8.16
C GLU A 148 -14.05 33.27 6.80
N GLN A 149 -13.34 32.55 5.92
CA GLN A 149 -13.79 32.20 4.56
C GLN A 149 -14.11 30.73 4.32
N GLN A 150 -13.64 29.82 5.17
CA GLN A 150 -13.85 28.37 5.02
C GLN A 150 -15.08 27.89 5.78
N SER A 151 -15.76 26.87 5.24
CA SER A 151 -16.84 26.19 5.95
C SER A 151 -16.27 25.36 7.12
N VAL A 152 -17.05 25.21 8.21
CA VAL A 152 -16.64 24.47 9.44
C VAL A 152 -16.06 23.06 9.15
N PRO A 153 -16.54 22.29 8.15
CA PRO A 153 -15.95 20.99 7.79
C PRO A 153 -14.55 21.08 7.14
N GLU A 154 -14.30 22.08 6.31
CA GLU A 154 -12.99 22.27 5.65
C GLU A 154 -11.91 22.72 6.64
N LEU A 155 -12.31 23.48 7.65
CA LEU A 155 -11.47 23.86 8.78
C LEU A 155 -11.06 22.66 9.64
N ALA A 156 -11.96 21.70 9.88
CA ALA A 156 -11.65 20.51 10.68
C ALA A 156 -10.57 19.64 10.02
N ILE A 157 -10.65 19.45 8.69
CA ILE A 157 -9.65 18.69 7.91
C ILE A 157 -8.29 19.43 7.89
N ALA A 158 -8.32 20.76 7.75
CA ALA A 158 -7.09 21.56 7.79
C ALA A 158 -6.44 21.61 9.18
N TYR A 159 -7.23 21.56 10.26
CA TYR A 159 -6.74 21.55 11.64
C TYR A 159 -6.18 20.19 12.07
N ASP A 160 -6.85 19.08 11.76
CA ASP A 160 -6.31 17.73 12.02
C ASP A 160 -4.94 17.54 11.35
N LEU A 161 -4.76 18.08 10.15
CA LEU A 161 -3.50 18.03 9.40
C LEU A 161 -2.40 18.99 9.92
N LEU A 162 -2.74 20.00 10.72
CA LEU A 162 -1.79 20.98 11.26
C LEU A 162 -1.41 20.66 12.73
N GLU A 163 -2.37 20.18 13.52
CA GLU A 163 -2.17 19.86 14.94
C GLU A 163 -1.36 18.56 15.12
N GLN A 164 -1.61 17.54 14.28
CA GLN A 164 -0.79 16.32 14.23
C GLN A 164 0.69 16.60 13.89
N ARG A 165 1.03 17.75 13.31
CA ARG A 165 2.41 18.08 12.91
C ARG A 165 3.20 18.80 14.01
N ALA A 166 2.56 19.57 14.88
CA ALA A 166 3.27 20.26 15.97
C ALA A 166 3.76 19.26 17.02
N GLU A 167 2.91 18.29 17.37
CA GLU A 167 3.26 17.19 18.26
C GLU A 167 4.32 16.27 17.64
N PHE A 168 4.19 15.95 16.35
CA PHE A 168 5.16 15.12 15.63
C PHE A 168 6.54 15.79 15.44
N VAL A 169 6.59 17.10 15.16
CA VAL A 169 7.87 17.83 15.02
C VAL A 169 8.56 18.01 16.38
N GLN A 170 7.79 18.25 17.44
CA GLN A 170 8.34 18.28 18.80
C GLN A 170 8.87 16.89 19.20
N GLU A 171 8.13 15.82 18.91
CA GLU A 171 8.55 14.45 19.18
C GLU A 171 9.79 14.06 18.37
N ILE A 172 9.90 14.48 17.10
CA ILE A 172 11.11 14.29 16.28
C ILE A 172 12.29 15.05 16.88
N GLY A 173 12.11 16.31 17.29
CA GLY A 173 13.20 17.09 17.90
C GLY A 173 13.68 16.49 19.22
N GLU A 174 12.76 16.05 20.07
CA GLU A 174 13.08 15.36 21.31
C GLU A 174 13.69 13.96 21.06
N SER A 175 13.27 13.27 20.00
CA SER A 175 13.84 11.99 19.56
C SER A 175 15.26 12.16 19.03
N GLU A 176 15.53 13.23 18.29
CA GLU A 176 16.85 13.53 17.73
C GLU A 176 17.86 13.87 18.83
N GLU A 177 17.46 14.62 19.86
CA GLU A 177 18.31 14.89 21.03
C GLU A 177 18.53 13.65 21.88
N ARG A 178 17.51 12.79 22.05
CA ARG A 178 17.66 11.46 22.70
C ARG A 178 18.63 10.57 21.92
N LEU A 179 18.55 10.56 20.59
CA LEU A 179 19.46 9.81 19.72
C LEU A 179 20.88 10.35 19.77
N LYS A 180 21.08 11.68 19.74
CA LYS A 180 22.42 12.29 19.87
C LYS A 180 23.05 11.99 21.23
N ALA A 181 22.28 12.08 22.31
CA ALA A 181 22.75 11.73 23.65
C ALA A 181 23.06 10.23 23.77
N TYR A 182 22.23 9.38 23.17
CA TYR A 182 22.47 7.94 23.10
C TYR A 182 23.71 7.59 22.28
N PHE A 183 23.90 8.19 21.10
CA PHE A 183 25.08 7.99 20.27
C PHE A 183 26.34 8.52 20.94
N ALA A 184 26.26 9.65 21.64
CA ALA A 184 27.37 10.15 22.44
C ALA A 184 27.71 9.19 23.59
N ASP A 185 26.73 8.69 24.35
CA ASP A 185 26.95 7.72 25.45
C ASP A 185 27.46 6.36 24.93
N VAL A 186 26.98 5.91 23.76
CA VAL A 186 27.43 4.67 23.11
C VAL A 186 28.86 4.81 22.60
N VAL A 187 29.20 5.90 21.92
CA VAL A 187 30.56 6.19 21.43
C VAL A 187 31.54 6.38 22.59
N GLU A 188 31.08 6.96 23.70
CA GLU A 188 31.91 7.28 24.87
C GLU A 188 32.08 6.08 25.82
N ARG A 189 31.11 5.16 25.90
CA ARG A 189 31.18 4.02 26.84
C ARG A 189 31.79 2.74 26.29
N LYS A 190 31.59 2.37 25.03
CA LYS A 190 32.22 1.19 24.42
C LYS A 190 32.17 1.31 22.91
N LEU A 191 33.27 1.03 22.24
CA LEU A 191 33.36 0.09 21.11
C LEU A 191 34.72 0.27 20.43
N SER A 192 35.67 -0.61 20.76
CA SER A 192 36.66 -1.01 19.76
C SER A 192 35.94 -1.81 18.67
N PRO A 193 36.44 -1.86 17.43
CA PRO A 193 35.92 -2.76 16.40
C PRO A 193 35.79 -4.23 16.87
N GLN A 194 36.67 -4.67 17.78
CA GLN A 194 36.61 -5.98 18.43
C GLN A 194 35.33 -6.18 19.26
N ALA A 195 34.95 -5.19 20.08
CA ALA A 195 33.74 -5.27 20.89
C ALA A 195 32.47 -5.24 20.03
N GLN A 196 32.51 -4.63 18.83
CA GLN A 196 31.40 -4.71 17.87
C GLN A 196 31.26 -6.12 17.29
N ILE A 197 32.38 -6.79 17.04
CA ILE A 197 32.41 -8.18 16.53
C ILE A 197 31.96 -9.17 17.61
N GLU A 198 32.40 -9.02 18.87
CA GLU A 198 32.00 -9.93 19.95
C GLU A 198 30.52 -9.79 20.33
N VAL A 199 30.01 -8.55 20.34
CA VAL A 199 28.59 -8.27 20.58
C VAL A 199 27.73 -8.65 19.37
N TYR A 200 28.30 -8.59 18.16
CA TYR A 200 27.75 -9.21 16.97
C TYR A 200 27.66 -10.71 17.27
N ASP A 201 28.75 -11.46 17.34
CA ASP A 201 28.84 -12.92 17.55
C ASP A 201 27.85 -13.44 18.61
N ALA A 202 27.85 -12.87 19.81
CA ALA A 202 26.93 -13.23 20.89
C ALA A 202 25.44 -13.14 20.50
N GLY A 203 25.04 -12.12 19.74
CA GLY A 203 23.66 -11.97 19.29
C GLY A 203 23.25 -12.97 18.18
N GLN A 204 24.18 -13.59 17.43
CA GLN A 204 23.76 -14.59 16.40
C GLN A 204 23.38 -15.80 17.18
N HIS A 205 24.22 -16.18 18.14
CA HIS A 205 24.10 -17.38 18.94
C HIS A 205 22.86 -17.40 19.84
N GLU A 206 22.29 -16.25 20.19
CA GLU A 206 20.98 -16.20 20.87
C GLU A 206 19.83 -16.46 19.88
N LEU A 207 19.87 -15.81 18.71
CA LEU A 207 18.86 -15.90 17.64
C LEU A 207 18.54 -17.31 17.11
N ALA A 208 19.54 -17.89 16.47
CA ALA A 208 20.02 -19.23 16.68
C ALA A 208 19.17 -20.18 17.53
N VAL A 209 19.25 -19.96 18.83
CA VAL A 209 18.82 -20.85 19.88
C VAL A 209 17.31 -20.75 19.97
N ASP A 210 16.75 -19.55 19.86
CA ASP A 210 15.31 -19.33 19.92
C ASP A 210 14.61 -19.88 18.66
N LEU A 211 15.15 -19.60 17.46
CA LEU A 211 14.63 -20.18 16.21
C LEU A 211 14.71 -21.71 16.25
N SER A 212 15.81 -22.26 16.75
CA SER A 212 15.94 -23.69 16.96
C SER A 212 14.96 -24.21 18.01
N GLN A 213 14.62 -23.47 19.06
CA GLN A 213 13.65 -23.91 20.06
C GLN A 213 12.23 -23.98 19.48
N GLU A 214 11.81 -22.97 18.73
CA GLU A 214 10.50 -22.97 18.06
C GLU A 214 10.42 -24.04 16.97
N MET A 215 11.47 -24.19 16.16
CA MET A 215 11.55 -25.30 15.21
C MET A 215 11.45 -26.64 15.95
N SER A 216 12.03 -26.75 17.14
CA SER A 216 11.96 -27.96 17.96
C SER A 216 10.54 -28.21 18.47
N ALA A 217 9.81 -27.16 18.87
CA ALA A 217 8.44 -27.24 19.35
C ALA A 217 7.48 -27.81 18.28
N VAL A 218 7.67 -27.43 17.01
CA VAL A 218 6.88 -27.97 15.87
C VAL A 218 7.46 -29.25 15.26
N GLY A 219 8.48 -29.86 15.87
CA GLY A 219 9.09 -31.11 15.40
C GLY A 219 9.93 -30.96 14.13
N LEU A 220 10.38 -29.74 13.85
CA LEU A 220 11.20 -29.33 12.73
C LEU A 220 12.66 -29.09 13.13
N VAL A 221 13.20 -29.72 14.18
CA VAL A 221 14.66 -29.72 14.48
C VAL A 221 15.30 -31.07 14.31
N ASP A 222 14.62 -32.14 14.69
CA ASP A 222 15.09 -33.50 14.45
C ASP A 222 14.83 -33.93 13.01
N ALA A 223 15.87 -34.32 12.27
CA ALA A 223 15.76 -34.81 10.89
C ALA A 223 14.80 -35.98 10.74
N GLU A 224 14.80 -36.96 11.66
CA GLU A 224 13.90 -38.11 11.55
C GLU A 224 12.45 -37.68 11.74
N GLN A 225 12.16 -36.87 12.77
CA GLN A 225 10.83 -36.30 13.01
C GLN A 225 10.36 -35.44 11.82
N THR A 226 11.25 -34.63 11.27
CA THR A 226 10.97 -33.81 10.08
C THR A 226 10.61 -34.65 8.86
N VAL A 227 11.37 -35.73 8.62
CA VAL A 227 11.05 -36.68 7.55
C VAL A 227 9.69 -37.32 7.79
N GLN A 228 9.33 -37.66 9.04
CA GLN A 228 8.00 -38.17 9.35
C GLN A 228 6.90 -37.13 9.12
N VAL A 229 7.12 -35.86 9.50
CA VAL A 229 6.18 -34.75 9.24
C VAL A 229 5.99 -34.52 7.74
N ILE A 230 7.07 -34.49 6.95
CA ILE A 230 7.00 -34.38 5.48
C ILE A 230 6.28 -35.58 4.89
N ARG A 231 6.60 -36.80 5.33
CA ARG A 231 5.93 -38.03 4.85
C ARG A 231 4.45 -38.06 5.20
N ALA A 232 4.08 -37.59 6.40
CA ALA A 232 2.70 -37.45 6.81
C ALA A 232 1.97 -36.42 5.94
N ARG A 233 2.60 -35.28 5.62
CA ARG A 233 2.05 -34.30 4.66
C ARG A 233 1.86 -34.90 3.26
N LEU A 234 2.81 -35.72 2.79
CA LEU A 234 2.70 -36.44 1.52
C LEU A 234 1.61 -37.53 1.51
N GLN A 235 0.96 -37.83 2.64
CA GLN A 235 -0.03 -38.89 2.80
C GLN A 235 -1.29 -38.37 3.53
N PRO A 236 -2.35 -37.95 2.82
CA PRO A 236 -2.60 -38.17 1.39
C PRO A 236 -1.88 -37.17 0.48
N LEU A 237 -1.55 -37.60 -0.74
CA LEU A 237 -1.02 -36.74 -1.78
C LEU A 237 -2.03 -35.61 -2.08
N PRO A 238 -1.65 -34.32 -1.97
CA PRO A 238 -2.56 -33.22 -2.29
C PRO A 238 -3.11 -33.35 -3.70
N GLU A 239 -4.37 -32.93 -3.88
CA GLU A 239 -5.02 -33.04 -5.19
C GLU A 239 -4.24 -32.29 -6.29
N LEU A 240 -3.54 -31.22 -5.94
CA LEU A 240 -2.64 -30.46 -6.81
C LEU A 240 -1.65 -31.37 -7.57
N PHE A 241 -1.08 -32.38 -6.90
CA PHE A 241 -0.12 -33.32 -7.47
C PHE A 241 -0.75 -34.64 -7.94
N GLY A 242 -1.91 -35.01 -7.42
CA GLY A 242 -2.61 -36.23 -7.82
C GLY A 242 -3.39 -36.07 -9.12
N ARG A 243 -4.16 -34.98 -9.24
CA ARG A 243 -5.11 -34.75 -10.35
C ARG A 243 -5.06 -33.32 -10.90
N GLY A 244 -4.41 -32.41 -10.19
CA GLY A 244 -4.34 -30.98 -10.47
C GLY A 244 -3.26 -30.58 -11.46
N LEU A 245 -2.86 -29.31 -11.36
CA LEU A 245 -1.88 -28.66 -12.23
C LEU A 245 -0.54 -29.41 -12.28
N CYS A 246 -0.09 -29.94 -11.14
CA CYS A 246 1.22 -30.56 -11.00
C CYS A 246 1.15 -32.09 -11.04
N LYS A 247 0.14 -32.62 -11.73
CA LYS A 247 -0.09 -34.05 -11.90
C LYS A 247 1.15 -34.76 -12.45
N GLY A 248 1.52 -35.86 -11.80
CA GLY A 248 2.61 -36.74 -12.26
C GLY A 248 4.00 -36.28 -11.83
N ARG A 249 4.09 -35.18 -11.06
CA ARG A 249 5.34 -34.74 -10.46
C ARG A 249 5.73 -35.70 -9.33
N LEU A 250 6.99 -36.15 -9.35
CA LEU A 250 7.52 -37.01 -8.30
C LEU A 250 7.89 -36.16 -7.10
N LEU A 251 7.26 -36.41 -5.96
CA LEU A 251 7.56 -35.71 -4.71
C LEU A 251 8.52 -36.58 -3.89
N GLN A 252 9.68 -36.03 -3.58
CA GLN A 252 10.65 -36.66 -2.67
C GLN A 252 10.81 -35.76 -1.46
N PRO A 253 10.68 -36.28 -0.22
CA PRO A 253 10.98 -35.50 0.98
C PRO A 253 12.37 -34.87 0.88
N ASP A 254 12.46 -33.59 1.22
CA ASP A 254 13.68 -32.80 1.19
C ASP A 254 13.91 -32.14 2.57
N PRO A 255 14.14 -32.96 3.61
CA PRO A 255 14.16 -32.50 5.01
C PRO A 255 15.34 -31.57 5.32
N ASP A 256 16.41 -31.67 4.52
CA ASP A 256 17.64 -30.92 4.70
C ASP A 256 17.54 -29.52 4.07
N HIS A 257 16.41 -29.18 3.43
CA HIS A 257 16.17 -27.88 2.83
C HIS A 257 14.98 -27.15 3.45
N TYR A 258 15.03 -25.82 3.39
CA TYR A 258 13.89 -24.94 3.62
C TYR A 258 13.70 -24.02 2.41
N PHE A 259 12.45 -23.73 2.07
CA PHE A 259 12.14 -22.88 0.93
C PHE A 259 12.27 -21.42 1.33
N VAL A 260 12.81 -20.60 0.43
CA VAL A 260 13.01 -19.18 0.68
C VAL A 260 12.46 -18.36 -0.49
N SER A 261 11.45 -17.54 -0.18
CA SER A 261 10.87 -16.55 -1.07
C SER A 261 11.32 -15.15 -0.66
N HIS A 262 11.77 -14.36 -1.63
CA HIS A 262 12.18 -12.98 -1.39
C HIS A 262 11.83 -12.07 -2.56
N GLY A 263 11.53 -10.81 -2.26
CA GLY A 263 11.46 -9.75 -3.27
C GLY A 263 12.66 -8.82 -3.26
N LEU A 264 13.77 -9.23 -2.64
CA LEU A 264 14.99 -8.45 -2.57
C LEU A 264 15.61 -8.25 -3.95
N THR A 265 16.21 -7.08 -4.14
CA THR A 265 16.96 -6.72 -5.34
C THR A 265 18.30 -7.49 -5.39
N PRO A 266 18.87 -7.70 -6.59
CA PRO A 266 20.08 -8.52 -6.76
C PRO A 266 21.33 -8.04 -6.00
N ASP A 267 21.40 -6.75 -5.67
CA ASP A 267 22.51 -6.10 -4.96
C ASP A 267 22.58 -6.46 -3.48
N ILE A 268 21.44 -6.59 -2.80
CA ILE A 268 21.38 -6.93 -1.36
C ILE A 268 21.21 -8.43 -1.12
N LEU A 269 20.90 -9.20 -2.16
CA LEU A 269 20.62 -10.62 -2.07
C LEU A 269 21.80 -11.45 -1.53
N PRO A 270 23.05 -11.30 -2.01
CA PRO A 270 24.17 -12.12 -1.53
C PRO A 270 24.42 -12.00 -0.02
N ASP A 271 24.41 -10.78 0.50
CA ASP A 271 24.61 -10.50 1.93
C ASP A 271 23.52 -11.15 2.77
N TRP A 272 22.27 -11.07 2.29
CA TRP A 272 21.15 -11.68 2.98
C TRP A 272 21.23 -13.20 3.00
N ARG A 273 21.57 -13.82 1.86
CA ARG A 273 21.76 -15.28 1.76
C ARG A 273 22.84 -15.74 2.73
N GLN A 274 23.97 -15.04 2.77
CA GLN A 274 25.06 -15.36 3.68
C GLN A 274 24.62 -15.26 5.14
N ALA A 275 23.91 -14.18 5.50
CA ALA A 275 23.42 -13.97 6.85
C ALA A 275 22.43 -15.08 7.27
N LEU A 276 21.47 -15.41 6.41
CA LEU A 276 20.47 -16.44 6.68
C LEU A 276 21.09 -17.83 6.84
N THR A 277 22.01 -18.18 5.94
CA THR A 277 22.73 -19.45 6.00
C THR A 277 23.59 -19.56 7.26
N ALA A 278 24.30 -18.49 7.65
CA ALA A 278 25.12 -18.48 8.86
C ALA A 278 24.28 -18.67 10.14
N VAL A 279 23.14 -17.99 10.23
CA VAL A 279 22.21 -18.09 11.38
C VAL A 279 21.71 -19.52 11.58
N LEU A 280 21.41 -20.26 10.52
CA LEU A 280 20.91 -21.62 10.67
C LEU A 280 22.04 -22.63 10.90
N LEU A 281 23.17 -22.50 10.20
CA LEU A 281 24.33 -23.39 10.35
C LEU A 281 24.94 -23.37 11.75
N GLU A 282 24.96 -22.22 12.41
CA GLU A 282 25.60 -22.10 13.73
C GLU A 282 24.83 -22.84 14.84
N ASN A 283 23.56 -23.19 14.61
CA ASN A 283 22.63 -23.53 15.71
C ASN A 283 21.92 -24.85 15.53
N THR A 284 21.74 -25.29 14.29
CA THR A 284 21.32 -26.65 14.03
C THR A 284 22.56 -27.55 13.94
N GLN A 285 22.67 -28.56 14.82
CA GLN A 285 23.70 -29.61 14.69
C GLN A 285 23.58 -30.38 13.34
N GLN A 286 22.47 -30.18 12.63
CA GLN A 286 22.19 -30.70 11.29
C GLN A 286 22.30 -29.57 10.26
N LEU A 287 22.95 -29.86 9.14
CA LEU A 287 23.12 -28.92 8.04
C LEU A 287 21.76 -28.74 7.33
N VAL A 288 21.14 -27.56 7.46
CA VAL A 288 19.87 -27.23 6.79
C VAL A 288 20.15 -26.11 5.78
N GLU A 289 19.91 -26.38 4.49
CA GLU A 289 20.29 -25.50 3.38
C GLU A 289 19.09 -24.71 2.82
N PRO A 290 19.24 -23.41 2.53
CA PRO A 290 18.18 -22.67 1.86
C PRO A 290 18.02 -23.11 0.41
N TYR A 291 16.77 -23.28 0.00
CA TYR A 291 16.36 -23.32 -1.40
C TYR A 291 15.76 -21.99 -1.80
N PHE A 292 16.47 -21.19 -2.61
CA PHE A 292 15.94 -19.92 -3.13
C PHE A 292 15.17 -20.13 -4.43
N SER A 293 13.94 -19.60 -4.49
CA SER A 293 13.15 -19.63 -5.72
C SER A 293 13.90 -18.94 -6.87
N GLY A 294 14.08 -19.66 -7.99
CA GLY A 294 14.73 -19.14 -9.19
C GLY A 294 16.22 -19.50 -9.37
N ASP A 295 16.89 -20.05 -8.36
CA ASP A 295 18.29 -20.46 -8.47
C ASP A 295 18.50 -21.69 -9.35
N THR A 296 17.55 -22.62 -9.27
CA THR A 296 17.62 -23.88 -10.02
C THR A 296 16.54 -23.88 -11.10
N LEU A 297 16.94 -24.22 -12.32
CA LEU A 297 15.99 -24.54 -13.38
C LEU A 297 15.35 -25.89 -13.07
N LEU A 298 14.20 -25.85 -12.40
CA LEU A 298 13.37 -27.04 -12.20
C LEU A 298 12.73 -27.41 -13.53
N GLY A 299 12.90 -28.66 -13.97
CA GLY A 299 12.27 -29.16 -15.19
C GLY A 299 10.75 -29.02 -15.17
N GLY A 300 10.14 -28.76 -16.33
CA GLY A 300 8.69 -28.54 -16.46
C GLY A 300 8.27 -27.10 -16.19
N PHE A 301 7.03 -26.91 -15.74
CA PHE A 301 6.53 -25.58 -15.35
C PHE A 301 7.18 -25.13 -14.04
N ARG A 302 7.75 -23.92 -14.04
CA ARG A 302 8.40 -23.29 -12.88
C ARG A 302 7.51 -23.31 -11.64
N LEU A 303 6.24 -22.94 -11.80
CA LEU A 303 5.24 -22.94 -10.73
C LEU A 303 5.11 -24.30 -10.02
N CYS A 304 5.10 -25.40 -10.77
CA CYS A 304 5.02 -26.71 -10.14
C CYS A 304 6.28 -27.08 -9.36
N GLY A 305 7.42 -26.46 -9.68
CA GLY A 305 8.66 -26.66 -8.96
C GLY A 305 8.70 -25.92 -7.65
N ILE A 306 8.15 -24.71 -7.65
CA ILE A 306 7.84 -23.97 -6.43
C ILE A 306 6.87 -24.79 -5.57
N CYS A 307 5.75 -25.28 -6.13
CA CYS A 307 4.79 -26.11 -5.38
C CYS A 307 5.45 -27.36 -4.79
N GLU A 308 6.26 -28.09 -5.57
CA GLU A 308 7.01 -29.24 -5.08
C GLU A 308 7.87 -28.84 -3.89
N LYS A 309 8.73 -27.83 -4.05
CA LYS A 309 9.68 -27.43 -3.01
C LYS A 309 8.97 -26.95 -1.75
N LEU A 310 7.95 -26.09 -1.85
CA LEU A 310 7.12 -25.68 -0.70
C LEU A 310 6.56 -26.88 0.07
N PHE A 311 6.18 -27.95 -0.65
CA PHE A 311 5.57 -29.13 -0.03
C PHE A 311 6.57 -30.14 0.52
N THR A 312 7.75 -30.27 -0.11
CA THR A 312 8.74 -31.28 0.23
C THR A 312 9.81 -30.79 1.21
N THR A 313 10.01 -29.48 1.34
CA THR A 313 10.96 -28.90 2.29
C THR A 313 10.43 -28.93 3.73
N ARG A 314 11.34 -28.71 4.66
CA ARG A 314 11.04 -28.66 6.10
C ARG A 314 10.02 -27.59 6.46
N PHE A 315 10.29 -26.35 6.04
CA PHE A 315 9.44 -25.18 6.19
C PHE A 315 9.75 -24.19 5.06
N SER A 316 9.03 -23.07 5.06
CA SER A 316 9.22 -21.97 4.10
C SER A 316 9.43 -20.64 4.82
N MET A 317 10.24 -19.75 4.26
CA MET A 317 10.42 -18.39 4.75
C MET A 317 10.01 -17.41 3.66
N PHE A 318 9.16 -16.45 4.02
CA PHE A 318 8.68 -15.42 3.10
C PHE A 318 9.09 -14.05 3.59
N LEU A 319 9.95 -13.39 2.82
CA LEU A 319 10.36 -12.01 3.09
C LEU A 319 9.50 -11.03 2.31
N LEU A 320 8.55 -10.40 3.01
CA LEU A 320 7.65 -9.38 2.49
C LEU A 320 8.44 -8.09 2.22
N PRO A 321 8.69 -7.74 0.95
CA PRO A 321 9.50 -6.60 0.57
C PRO A 321 8.64 -5.32 0.52
N PRO A 322 9.25 -4.11 0.59
CA PRO A 322 8.53 -2.86 0.33
C PRO A 322 8.02 -2.73 -1.10
N SER A 323 8.59 -3.50 -2.03
CA SER A 323 8.22 -3.49 -3.44
C SER A 323 6.95 -4.26 -3.75
N ASP A 324 6.30 -4.88 -2.76
CA ASP A 324 5.09 -5.68 -2.96
C ASP A 324 5.27 -6.78 -4.03
N ASN A 325 6.40 -7.47 -3.99
CA ASN A 325 6.76 -8.43 -5.03
C ASN A 325 5.73 -9.57 -5.11
N ARG A 326 4.98 -9.58 -6.20
CA ARG A 326 3.84 -10.48 -6.48
C ARG A 326 4.20 -11.96 -6.41
N ASN A 327 5.42 -12.33 -6.79
CA ASN A 327 5.89 -13.71 -6.66
C ASN A 327 5.90 -14.14 -5.19
N VAL A 328 6.35 -13.28 -4.27
CA VAL A 328 6.38 -13.60 -2.84
C VAL A 328 4.99 -13.88 -2.30
N TYR A 329 4.00 -13.05 -2.64
CA TYR A 329 2.61 -13.25 -2.22
C TYR A 329 1.95 -14.46 -2.89
N LEU A 330 2.26 -14.72 -4.15
CA LEU A 330 1.82 -15.94 -4.85
C LEU A 330 2.35 -17.19 -4.16
N GLU A 331 3.65 -17.26 -3.91
CA GLU A 331 4.32 -18.39 -3.26
C GLU A 331 3.83 -18.57 -1.81
N LEU A 332 3.63 -17.47 -1.07
CA LEU A 332 3.02 -17.50 0.26
C LEU A 332 1.59 -18.05 0.21
N GLY A 333 0.79 -17.60 -0.77
CA GLY A 333 -0.56 -18.12 -0.96
C GLY A 333 -0.57 -19.62 -1.24
N ILE A 334 0.37 -20.12 -2.05
CA ILE A 334 0.53 -21.56 -2.32
C ILE A 334 0.86 -22.30 -1.02
N ALA A 335 1.79 -21.79 -0.22
CA ALA A 335 2.15 -22.39 1.06
C ALA A 335 0.95 -22.47 2.02
N ILE A 336 0.16 -21.39 2.11
CA ILE A 336 -1.09 -21.33 2.89
C ILE A 336 -2.09 -22.36 2.37
N GLY A 337 -2.33 -22.42 1.07
CA GLY A 337 -3.28 -23.38 0.47
C GLY A 337 -2.85 -24.84 0.61
N LEU A 338 -1.55 -25.12 0.61
CA LEU A 338 -0.99 -26.45 0.86
C LEU A 338 -0.94 -26.80 2.36
N GLY A 339 -1.15 -25.83 3.26
CA GLY A 339 -1.00 -26.01 4.70
C GLY A 339 0.46 -26.33 5.10
N THR A 340 1.44 -25.80 4.38
CA THR A 340 2.86 -26.03 4.68
C THR A 340 3.34 -25.05 5.76
N PRO A 341 4.19 -25.47 6.71
CA PRO A 341 4.76 -24.58 7.71
C PRO A 341 5.52 -23.42 7.07
N PHE A 342 5.26 -22.20 7.52
CA PHE A 342 6.00 -21.03 7.05
C PHE A 342 6.32 -20.02 8.16
N PHE A 343 7.30 -19.18 7.88
CA PHE A 343 7.74 -18.07 8.69
C PHE A 343 7.69 -16.78 7.88
N LEU A 344 7.07 -15.73 8.43
CA LEU A 344 6.97 -14.41 7.79
C LEU A 344 8.00 -13.44 8.34
N ILE A 345 8.71 -12.79 7.43
CA ILE A 345 9.59 -11.67 7.71
C ILE A 345 9.04 -10.45 6.97
N GLN A 346 8.68 -9.41 7.71
CA GLN A 346 8.26 -8.13 7.16
C GLN A 346 9.45 -7.16 7.14
N HIS A 347 9.74 -6.52 6.00
CA HIS A 347 10.62 -5.36 5.98
C HIS A 347 9.96 -4.17 6.70
N TYR A 348 10.66 -3.35 7.52
CA TYR A 348 10.01 -2.23 8.23
C TYR A 348 9.23 -1.28 7.31
N GLU A 349 9.71 -1.05 6.09
CA GLU A 349 9.04 -0.19 5.10
C GLU A 349 7.93 -0.90 4.32
N ALA A 350 7.80 -2.22 4.45
CA ALA A 350 6.76 -2.97 3.76
C ALA A 350 5.41 -2.70 4.40
N GLN A 351 4.46 -2.28 3.59
CA GLN A 351 3.06 -2.24 3.97
C GLN A 351 2.50 -3.65 3.88
N VAL A 352 2.12 -4.23 5.02
CA VAL A 352 1.55 -5.57 5.05
C VAL A 352 0.06 -5.47 4.72
N PRO A 353 -0.43 -6.21 3.72
CA PRO A 353 -1.85 -6.25 3.40
C PRO A 353 -2.68 -6.63 4.64
N ASP A 354 -3.81 -5.96 4.83
CA ASP A 354 -4.67 -6.12 6.01
C ASP A 354 -5.06 -7.57 6.28
N ILE A 355 -5.20 -8.37 5.22
CA ILE A 355 -5.50 -9.79 5.33
C ILE A 355 -4.44 -10.59 6.11
N LEU A 356 -3.17 -10.17 6.06
CA LEU A 356 -2.07 -10.81 6.77
C LEU A 356 -1.86 -10.24 8.18
N GLN A 357 -2.63 -9.24 8.63
CA GLN A 357 -2.38 -8.58 9.92
C GLN A 357 -2.44 -9.54 11.11
N GLY A 358 -3.30 -10.57 11.05
CA GLY A 358 -3.43 -11.60 12.07
C GLY A 358 -2.37 -12.70 12.03
N LEU A 359 -1.43 -12.67 11.06
CA LEU A 359 -0.25 -13.54 11.10
C LEU A 359 0.82 -12.94 11.99
N SER A 360 1.33 -13.79 12.88
CA SER A 360 2.64 -13.65 13.50
C SER A 360 3.69 -13.43 12.43
N ARG A 361 4.44 -12.34 12.55
CA ARG A 361 5.48 -11.94 11.62
C ARG A 361 6.56 -11.19 12.35
N TYR A 362 7.79 -11.45 11.96
CA TYR A 362 8.90 -10.67 12.46
C TYR A 362 9.06 -9.39 11.64
N VAL A 363 8.89 -8.22 12.28
CA VAL A 363 9.07 -6.91 11.65
C VAL A 363 10.53 -6.48 11.77
N LYS A 364 11.22 -6.39 10.63
CA LYS A 364 12.62 -5.97 10.54
C LYS A 364 12.74 -4.48 10.80
N GLY A 365 12.94 -4.05 12.05
CA GLY A 365 13.01 -2.64 12.48
C GLY A 365 14.30 -1.88 12.13
N GLY A 366 15.29 -2.51 11.50
CA GLY A 366 16.55 -1.85 11.13
C GLY A 366 17.38 -2.60 10.09
N LEU A 367 18.71 -2.35 10.06
CA LEU A 367 19.64 -3.05 9.17
C LEU A 367 19.54 -4.57 9.40
N PHE A 368 19.95 -5.42 8.44
CA PHE A 368 20.02 -6.87 8.67
C PHE A 368 20.86 -7.26 9.92
N ARG A 369 21.70 -6.33 10.41
CA ARG A 369 22.44 -6.41 11.66
C ARG A 369 21.60 -6.27 12.94
N THR A 370 20.48 -5.53 12.94
CA THR A 370 19.56 -5.39 14.10
C THR A 370 18.50 -6.49 14.14
N MET A 371 18.18 -7.09 12.99
CA MET A 371 17.32 -8.28 12.88
C MET A 371 17.73 -9.40 13.85
N ARG A 372 19.04 -9.55 14.00
CA ARG A 372 19.74 -10.49 14.89
C ARG A 372 19.48 -10.31 16.39
N ARG A 373 19.17 -9.09 16.86
CA ARG A 373 18.91 -8.81 18.29
C ARG A 373 17.43 -8.80 18.64
N GLU A 374 16.57 -8.54 17.68
CA GLU A 374 15.13 -8.36 17.89
C GLU A 374 14.36 -9.68 17.78
N LEU A 375 14.78 -10.58 16.88
CA LEU A 375 14.18 -11.90 16.76
C LEU A 375 14.40 -12.74 18.04
N SER A 376 15.56 -12.67 18.71
CA SER A 376 15.85 -13.53 19.88
C SER A 376 14.91 -13.28 21.05
N GLY A 377 14.58 -12.02 21.33
CA GLY A 377 13.71 -11.67 22.46
C GLY A 377 12.21 -11.89 22.23
N GLN A 378 11.77 -12.27 21.02
CA GLN A 378 10.35 -12.29 20.65
C GLN A 378 9.91 -13.57 19.93
N ILE A 379 10.82 -14.51 19.66
CA ILE A 379 10.50 -15.76 18.96
C ILE A 379 9.47 -16.62 19.73
N GLU A 380 9.44 -16.59 21.07
CA GLU A 380 8.39 -17.25 21.89
C GLU A 380 6.98 -16.63 21.71
N GLU A 381 6.86 -15.41 21.17
CA GLU A 381 5.57 -14.77 20.83
C GLU A 381 5.14 -15.06 19.39
N TYR A 382 6.06 -15.54 18.54
CA TYR A 382 5.79 -15.83 17.14
C TYR A 382 5.57 -17.32 16.95
N ASP A 383 4.31 -17.76 17.08
CA ASP A 383 3.86 -19.03 16.49
C ASP A 383 4.45 -19.10 15.07
N PHE A 384 5.28 -20.11 14.78
CA PHE A 384 5.51 -20.52 13.39
C PHE A 384 4.14 -20.49 12.75
N GLY A 385 3.97 -19.69 11.70
CA GLY A 385 2.69 -19.46 11.04
C GLY A 385 2.25 -20.71 10.31
N VAL A 386 2.13 -21.83 11.01
CA VAL A 386 1.43 -22.99 10.54
C VAL A 386 -0.02 -22.63 10.69
N VAL A 387 -0.56 -21.96 9.67
CA VAL A 387 -2.00 -21.77 9.55
C VAL A 387 -2.59 -23.15 9.28
N HIS A 388 -2.79 -23.90 10.36
CA HIS A 388 -3.61 -25.08 10.35
C HIS A 388 -5.04 -24.58 10.22
N PHE A 389 -5.57 -24.55 9.00
CA PHE A 389 -7.02 -24.46 8.81
C PHE A 389 -7.61 -25.77 9.35
N VAL A 390 -7.88 -25.79 10.65
CA VAL A 390 -8.38 -26.95 11.37
C VAL A 390 -9.75 -27.31 10.79
N SER A 391 -9.76 -28.28 9.88
CA SER A 391 -10.83 -29.22 9.47
C SER A 391 -12.25 -28.72 9.17
N ASN A 392 -12.54 -27.42 9.24
CA ASN A 392 -13.87 -26.83 9.03
C ASN A 392 -13.98 -26.01 7.75
N LEU A 393 -13.10 -26.26 6.78
CA LEU A 393 -13.26 -25.67 5.46
C LEU A 393 -14.54 -26.23 4.79
N PRO A 394 -15.32 -25.37 4.11
CA PRO A 394 -16.51 -25.83 3.41
C PRO A 394 -16.14 -26.89 2.36
N GLN A 395 -17.12 -27.71 1.97
CA GLN A 395 -16.90 -28.62 0.86
C GLN A 395 -16.50 -27.82 -0.38
N PRO A 396 -15.50 -28.28 -1.15
CA PRO A 396 -15.03 -27.55 -2.31
C PRO A 396 -16.16 -27.31 -3.32
N GLY A 397 -16.46 -26.04 -3.63
CA GLY A 397 -17.53 -25.67 -4.56
C GLY A 397 -18.94 -25.91 -4.01
N SER A 398 -19.12 -25.83 -2.70
CA SER A 398 -20.42 -26.01 -2.04
C SER A 398 -21.43 -24.90 -2.36
N GLN A 399 -20.96 -23.70 -2.70
CA GLN A 399 -21.79 -22.56 -3.05
C GLN A 399 -21.92 -22.42 -4.57
N SER A 400 -23.02 -21.83 -5.03
CA SER A 400 -23.22 -21.47 -6.44
C SER A 400 -22.67 -20.08 -6.72
N VAL A 401 -21.43 -19.84 -6.28
CA VAL A 401 -20.73 -18.56 -6.47
C VAL A 401 -19.42 -18.80 -7.19
N TYR A 402 -18.94 -17.80 -7.92
CA TYR A 402 -17.56 -17.72 -8.38
C TYR A 402 -16.91 -16.47 -7.82
N LEU A 403 -15.62 -16.58 -7.51
CA LEU A 403 -14.84 -15.45 -7.04
C LEU A 403 -14.21 -14.72 -8.22
N ILE A 404 -14.13 -13.41 -8.12
CA ILE A 404 -13.35 -12.59 -9.04
C ILE A 404 -12.42 -11.67 -8.28
N ALA A 405 -11.18 -11.54 -8.76
CA ALA A 405 -10.16 -10.69 -8.17
C ALA A 405 -9.57 -9.78 -9.25
N GLY A 406 -10.05 -8.53 -9.29
CA GLY A 406 -9.64 -7.51 -10.26
C GLY A 406 -8.25 -6.93 -10.01
N GLY A 407 -7.85 -6.73 -8.76
CA GLY A 407 -6.53 -6.15 -8.47
C GLY A 407 -6.49 -5.03 -7.43
N GLY A 408 -7.60 -4.64 -6.82
CA GLY A 408 -7.71 -3.57 -5.82
C GLY A 408 -7.50 -2.16 -6.37
N LEU A 409 -7.68 -1.91 -7.68
CA LEU A 409 -7.43 -0.61 -8.31
C LEU A 409 -8.68 -0.02 -8.96
N ILE A 410 -8.53 1.20 -9.51
CA ILE A 410 -9.58 1.99 -10.18
C ILE A 410 -10.32 1.18 -11.27
N GLU A 411 -9.66 0.21 -11.90
CA GLU A 411 -10.23 -0.57 -13.01
C GLU A 411 -10.89 -1.89 -12.58
N ASP A 412 -10.98 -2.19 -11.28
CA ASP A 412 -11.58 -3.43 -10.80
C ASP A 412 -13.05 -3.53 -11.20
N GLU A 413 -13.81 -2.44 -11.07
CA GLU A 413 -15.23 -2.41 -11.43
C GLU A 413 -15.45 -2.75 -12.93
N ASP A 414 -14.59 -2.24 -13.81
CA ASP A 414 -14.68 -2.52 -15.24
C ASP A 414 -14.33 -3.99 -15.56
N PHE A 415 -13.28 -4.53 -14.92
CA PHE A 415 -12.90 -5.92 -15.10
C PHE A 415 -13.98 -6.86 -14.57
N GLU A 416 -14.45 -6.62 -13.34
CA GLU A 416 -15.47 -7.44 -12.68
C GLU A 416 -16.80 -7.35 -13.41
N GLY A 417 -17.23 -6.13 -13.78
CA GLY A 417 -18.44 -5.89 -14.57
C GLY A 417 -18.39 -6.58 -15.92
N SER A 418 -17.27 -6.50 -16.65
CA SER A 418 -17.12 -7.16 -17.96
C SER A 418 -17.27 -8.68 -17.87
N ILE A 419 -16.72 -9.30 -16.82
CA ILE A 419 -16.85 -10.74 -16.61
C ILE A 419 -18.29 -11.09 -16.20
N ALA A 420 -18.87 -10.35 -15.24
CA ALA A 420 -20.23 -10.59 -14.77
C ALA A 420 -21.25 -10.48 -15.90
N GLU A 421 -21.19 -9.42 -16.69
CA GLU A 421 -22.07 -9.21 -17.85
C GLU A 421 -21.92 -10.29 -18.93
N ALA A 422 -20.75 -10.93 -19.03
CA ALA A 422 -20.52 -12.03 -19.95
C ALA A 422 -21.06 -13.37 -19.44
N VAL A 423 -20.88 -13.64 -18.14
CA VAL A 423 -21.17 -14.94 -17.51
C VAL A 423 -22.64 -15.06 -17.09
N GLU A 424 -23.20 -14.04 -16.45
CA GLU A 424 -24.55 -14.08 -15.85
C GLU A 424 -25.67 -14.44 -16.84
N PRO A 425 -25.71 -13.91 -18.08
CA PRO A 425 -26.78 -14.26 -19.02
C PRO A 425 -26.80 -15.75 -19.41
N LYS A 426 -25.66 -16.43 -19.33
CA LYS A 426 -25.52 -17.85 -19.69
C LYS A 426 -25.64 -18.79 -18.48
N TYR A 427 -25.24 -18.31 -17.30
CA TYR A 427 -25.15 -19.12 -16.08
C TYR A 427 -25.92 -18.45 -14.93
N SER A 428 -27.23 -18.25 -15.10
CA SER A 428 -28.08 -17.45 -14.20
C SER A 428 -28.21 -17.94 -12.75
N ARG A 429 -27.66 -19.12 -12.42
CA ARG A 429 -27.63 -19.68 -11.06
C ARG A 429 -26.33 -19.38 -10.33
N LEU A 430 -25.35 -18.83 -11.05
CA LEU A 430 -24.02 -18.57 -10.56
C LEU A 430 -23.93 -17.08 -10.21
N GLU A 431 -23.61 -16.79 -8.95
CA GLU A 431 -23.46 -15.43 -8.45
C GLU A 431 -21.98 -15.03 -8.44
N MET A 432 -21.69 -13.81 -8.87
CA MET A 432 -20.36 -13.23 -8.81
C MET A 432 -20.09 -12.66 -7.41
N VAL A 433 -18.95 -13.01 -6.83
CA VAL A 433 -18.48 -12.43 -5.57
C VAL A 433 -17.11 -11.80 -5.80
N SER A 434 -17.04 -10.47 -5.70
CA SER A 434 -15.75 -9.76 -5.70
C SER A 434 -14.93 -10.16 -4.47
N LEU A 435 -13.62 -10.30 -4.68
CA LEU A 435 -12.68 -10.62 -3.62
C LEU A 435 -12.72 -9.60 -2.48
N SER A 436 -12.87 -8.31 -2.79
CA SER A 436 -12.96 -7.24 -1.80
C SER A 436 -14.24 -7.35 -0.96
N ASN A 437 -15.37 -7.61 -1.61
CA ASN A 437 -16.67 -7.83 -0.94
C ASN A 437 -16.63 -9.08 -0.05
N SER A 438 -15.92 -10.13 -0.46
CA SER A 438 -15.80 -11.38 0.32
C SER A 438 -15.12 -11.18 1.68
N LEU A 439 -14.25 -10.17 1.81
CA LEU A 439 -13.54 -9.85 3.05
C LEU A 439 -14.31 -8.89 3.97
N ASN A 440 -15.23 -8.10 3.42
CA ASN A 440 -15.93 -7.05 4.16
C ASN A 440 -17.26 -7.53 4.76
N SER A 441 -17.50 -8.84 4.83
CA SER A 441 -18.78 -9.37 5.31
C SER A 441 -18.93 -9.18 6.82
N PRO A 442 -19.91 -8.37 7.29
CA PRO A 442 -20.07 -8.05 8.71
C PRO A 442 -20.50 -9.27 9.56
N GLU A 443 -20.95 -10.35 8.93
CA GLU A 443 -21.39 -11.58 9.61
C GLU A 443 -20.22 -12.50 10.01
N SER A 444 -19.01 -12.20 9.55
CA SER A 444 -17.85 -13.07 9.74
C SER A 444 -16.95 -12.57 10.87
N SER A 445 -17.12 -13.13 12.06
CA SER A 445 -16.24 -12.89 13.23
C SER A 445 -14.86 -13.58 13.11
N GLY A 446 -14.53 -14.14 11.95
CA GLY A 446 -13.27 -14.82 11.69
C GLY A 446 -12.20 -13.86 11.16
N TRP A 447 -10.95 -14.28 11.20
CA TRP A 447 -9.84 -13.51 10.65
C TRP A 447 -9.92 -13.45 9.11
N ALA A 448 -9.60 -12.30 8.51
CA ALA A 448 -9.72 -12.05 7.07
C ALA A 448 -9.03 -13.13 6.19
N LEU A 449 -7.88 -13.67 6.61
CA LEU A 449 -7.23 -14.76 5.86
C LEU A 449 -8.07 -16.03 5.86
N GLU A 450 -8.64 -16.39 7.01
CA GLU A 450 -9.52 -17.55 7.14
C GLU A 450 -10.79 -17.37 6.28
N GLN A 451 -11.34 -16.16 6.25
CA GLN A 451 -12.47 -15.83 5.39
C GLN A 451 -12.13 -15.96 3.91
N LEU A 452 -10.97 -15.45 3.48
CA LEU A 452 -10.48 -15.63 2.11
C LEU A 452 -10.40 -17.11 1.74
N VAL A 453 -9.77 -17.92 2.59
CA VAL A 453 -9.56 -19.35 2.33
C VAL A 453 -10.91 -20.07 2.27
N LYS A 454 -11.84 -19.76 3.18
CA LYS A 454 -13.21 -20.30 3.15
C LYS A 454 -13.96 -19.89 1.90
N SER A 455 -13.87 -18.64 1.47
CA SER A 455 -14.50 -18.12 0.25
C SER A 455 -13.95 -18.85 -0.97
N ILE A 456 -12.62 -18.95 -1.10
CA ILE A 456 -11.96 -19.68 -2.20
C ILE A 456 -12.40 -21.14 -2.23
N GLN A 457 -12.43 -21.78 -1.08
CA GLN A 457 -12.86 -23.17 -0.98
C GLN A 457 -14.33 -23.35 -1.37
N ALA A 458 -15.23 -22.50 -0.86
CA ALA A 458 -16.67 -22.59 -1.10
C ALA A 458 -17.07 -22.27 -2.55
N SER A 459 -16.33 -21.37 -3.21
CA SER A 459 -16.57 -20.97 -4.60
C SER A 459 -16.43 -22.14 -5.58
N ARG A 460 -17.19 -22.15 -6.67
CA ARG A 460 -17.08 -23.16 -7.74
C ARG A 460 -15.74 -23.08 -8.46
N PHE A 461 -15.33 -21.85 -8.76
CA PHE A 461 -14.08 -21.49 -9.38
C PHE A 461 -13.77 -20.01 -9.08
N ALA A 462 -12.57 -19.59 -9.46
CA ALA A 462 -12.16 -18.19 -9.34
C ALA A 462 -11.57 -17.64 -10.65
N ILE A 463 -11.69 -16.34 -10.87
CA ILE A 463 -11.11 -15.61 -12.00
C ILE A 463 -10.17 -14.54 -11.45
N TYR A 464 -8.90 -14.59 -11.86
CA TYR A 464 -7.86 -13.68 -11.39
C TYR A 464 -7.29 -12.86 -12.54
N ARG A 465 -7.25 -11.52 -12.37
CA ARG A 465 -6.37 -10.67 -13.18
C ARG A 465 -4.95 -10.78 -12.62
N VAL A 466 -3.94 -11.02 -13.47
CA VAL A 466 -2.57 -11.37 -13.03
C VAL A 466 -1.48 -10.50 -13.66
N ASP A 467 -1.82 -9.27 -14.06
CA ASP A 467 -0.83 -8.32 -14.58
C ASP A 467 -0.12 -7.51 -13.49
N GLU A 468 0.93 -6.79 -13.89
CA GLU A 468 1.77 -5.92 -13.07
C GLU A 468 1.04 -4.80 -12.31
N GLU A 469 -0.25 -4.57 -12.55
CA GLU A 469 -1.02 -3.57 -11.82
C GLU A 469 -1.80 -4.19 -10.66
N CYS A 470 -2.00 -5.51 -10.67
CA CYS A 470 -2.77 -6.18 -9.64
C CYS A 470 -2.06 -6.15 -8.27
N SER A 471 -2.86 -5.97 -7.22
CA SER A 471 -2.42 -5.95 -5.83
C SER A 471 -1.80 -7.29 -5.39
N PRO A 472 -0.90 -7.25 -4.39
CA PRO A 472 -0.41 -8.44 -3.68
C PRO A 472 -1.51 -9.41 -3.25
N PHE A 473 -2.67 -8.86 -2.89
CA PHE A 473 -3.82 -9.62 -2.42
C PHE A 473 -4.39 -10.56 -3.50
N THR A 474 -4.45 -10.12 -4.75
CA THR A 474 -4.88 -10.97 -5.86
C THR A 474 -3.94 -12.17 -6.06
N PHE A 475 -2.62 -11.94 -5.92
CA PHE A 475 -1.63 -13.02 -6.04
C PHE A 475 -1.64 -13.98 -4.85
N LEU A 476 -1.86 -13.46 -3.64
CA LEU A 476 -2.08 -14.29 -2.46
C LEU A 476 -3.29 -15.20 -2.65
N ALA A 477 -4.42 -14.65 -3.10
CA ALA A 477 -5.65 -15.40 -3.36
C ALA A 477 -5.47 -16.44 -4.48
N LEU A 478 -4.79 -16.09 -5.58
CA LEU A 478 -4.42 -17.02 -6.64
C LEU A 478 -3.55 -18.16 -6.10
N GLY A 479 -2.55 -17.83 -5.28
CA GLY A 479 -1.68 -18.81 -4.64
C GLY A 479 -2.47 -19.80 -3.78
N ILE A 480 -3.40 -19.30 -2.96
CA ILE A 480 -4.28 -20.14 -2.13
C ILE A 480 -5.13 -21.05 -3.00
N SER A 481 -5.72 -20.55 -4.09
CA SER A 481 -6.46 -21.36 -5.07
C SER A 481 -5.60 -22.47 -5.67
N ILE A 482 -4.33 -22.19 -6.02
CA ILE A 482 -3.39 -23.20 -6.53
C ILE A 482 -3.12 -24.25 -5.45
N GLY A 483 -2.77 -23.84 -4.23
CA GLY A 483 -2.46 -24.76 -3.13
C GLY A 483 -3.64 -25.69 -2.78
N LEU A 484 -4.86 -25.13 -2.76
CA LEU A 484 -6.11 -25.86 -2.54
C LEU A 484 -6.61 -26.63 -3.77
N ASN A 485 -5.91 -26.55 -4.91
CA ASN A 485 -6.31 -27.14 -6.19
C ASN A 485 -7.74 -26.74 -6.61
N ARG A 486 -8.14 -25.48 -6.37
CA ARG A 486 -9.41 -24.95 -6.84
C ARG A 486 -9.36 -24.67 -8.35
N PRO A 487 -10.46 -24.86 -9.09
CA PRO A 487 -10.50 -24.45 -10.50
C PRO A 487 -10.37 -22.92 -10.61
N PHE A 488 -9.52 -22.44 -11.51
CA PHE A 488 -9.38 -21.00 -11.75
C PHE A 488 -9.07 -20.67 -13.21
N LEU A 489 -9.33 -19.42 -13.59
CA LEU A 489 -8.84 -18.80 -14.81
C LEU A 489 -7.91 -17.63 -14.46
N MET A 490 -6.85 -17.47 -15.24
CA MET A 490 -5.94 -16.34 -15.16
C MET A 490 -6.07 -15.49 -16.40
N MET A 491 -6.15 -14.18 -16.22
CA MET A 491 -6.35 -13.21 -17.28
C MET A 491 -5.37 -12.05 -17.12
N HIS A 492 -4.89 -11.49 -18.22
CA HIS A 492 -4.05 -10.30 -18.17
C HIS A 492 -4.27 -9.41 -19.39
N ARG A 493 -4.03 -8.10 -19.22
CA ARG A 493 -4.06 -7.16 -20.34
C ARG A 493 -2.91 -7.41 -21.31
N SER A 494 -3.16 -7.17 -22.60
CA SER A 494 -2.23 -7.55 -23.68
C SER A 494 -0.85 -6.91 -23.59
N ASN A 495 -0.76 -5.70 -23.05
CA ASN A 495 0.46 -4.90 -23.00
C ASN A 495 1.06 -4.82 -21.60
N ARG A 496 0.72 -5.78 -20.73
CA ARG A 496 1.17 -5.78 -19.33
C ARG A 496 1.98 -7.03 -19.04
N GLU A 497 2.99 -6.87 -18.19
CA GLU A 497 3.80 -7.99 -17.74
C GLU A 497 3.03 -8.86 -16.74
N VAL A 498 3.37 -10.14 -16.72
CA VAL A 498 2.90 -11.12 -15.73
C VAL A 498 4.10 -11.60 -14.91
N PRO A 499 3.90 -11.95 -13.63
CA PRO A 499 4.99 -12.43 -12.79
C PRO A 499 5.70 -13.65 -13.37
N LEU A 500 7.01 -13.73 -13.13
CA LEU A 500 7.89 -14.74 -13.70
C LEU A 500 7.43 -16.17 -13.39
N ASP A 501 6.86 -16.41 -12.21
CA ASP A 501 6.44 -17.73 -11.76
C ASP A 501 5.19 -18.23 -12.49
N LEU A 502 4.38 -17.33 -13.06
CA LEU A 502 3.21 -17.66 -13.86
C LEU A 502 3.55 -17.85 -15.35
N ARG A 503 4.77 -17.54 -15.80
CA ARG A 503 5.14 -17.69 -17.21
C ARG A 503 5.09 -19.15 -17.64
N GLY A 504 4.51 -19.38 -18.81
CA GLY A 504 4.27 -20.72 -19.37
C GLY A 504 2.94 -21.34 -18.94
N MET A 505 2.20 -20.72 -18.02
CA MET A 505 0.83 -21.11 -17.71
C MET A 505 -0.14 -20.63 -18.80
N GLY A 506 -1.23 -21.37 -19.00
CA GLY A 506 -2.32 -20.92 -19.86
C GLY A 506 -3.02 -19.71 -19.24
N MET A 507 -2.97 -18.56 -19.91
CA MET A 507 -3.59 -17.31 -19.48
C MET A 507 -4.37 -16.70 -20.64
N TYR A 508 -5.51 -16.08 -20.33
CA TYR A 508 -6.28 -15.33 -21.33
C TYR A 508 -5.75 -13.92 -21.43
N GLN A 509 -5.31 -13.55 -22.63
CA GLN A 509 -4.83 -12.21 -22.93
C GLN A 509 -5.96 -11.41 -23.57
N PHE A 510 -6.31 -10.26 -22.99
CA PHE A 510 -7.36 -9.39 -23.53
C PHE A 510 -6.81 -7.98 -23.83
N PRO A 511 -7.24 -7.32 -24.92
CA PRO A 511 -6.75 -5.99 -25.27
C PRO A 511 -7.49 -4.88 -24.53
N ASN A 512 -8.76 -5.09 -24.19
CA ASN A 512 -9.63 -4.15 -23.50
C ASN A 512 -10.83 -4.89 -22.89
N PHE A 513 -11.60 -4.20 -22.05
CA PHE A 513 -12.74 -4.76 -21.31
C PHE A 513 -13.92 -5.16 -22.20
N VAL A 514 -14.18 -4.44 -23.30
CA VAL A 514 -15.23 -4.82 -24.26
C VAL A 514 -14.92 -6.17 -24.92
N THR A 515 -13.67 -6.37 -25.34
CA THR A 515 -13.23 -7.67 -25.89
C THR A 515 -13.26 -8.76 -24.84
N LEU A 516 -12.87 -8.46 -23.59
CA LEU A 516 -12.99 -9.41 -22.48
C LEU A 516 -14.45 -9.88 -22.30
N GLN A 517 -15.39 -8.95 -22.23
CA GLN A 517 -16.82 -9.23 -22.11
C GLN A 517 -17.36 -10.10 -23.26
N GLN A 518 -16.97 -9.81 -24.50
CA GLN A 518 -17.45 -10.52 -25.68
C GLN A 518 -16.93 -11.96 -25.76
N ASP A 519 -15.65 -12.14 -25.45
CA ASP A 519 -14.94 -13.36 -25.83
C ASP A 519 -14.77 -14.34 -24.67
N VAL A 520 -14.72 -13.89 -23.41
CA VAL A 520 -14.31 -14.70 -22.26
C VAL A 520 -15.06 -16.04 -22.15
N VAL A 521 -16.38 -16.03 -22.29
CA VAL A 521 -17.17 -17.26 -22.19
C VAL A 521 -16.93 -18.18 -23.38
N SER A 522 -16.82 -17.63 -24.59
CA SER A 522 -16.60 -18.44 -25.79
C SER A 522 -15.22 -19.09 -25.81
N GLN A 523 -14.19 -18.36 -25.38
CA GLN A 523 -12.80 -18.83 -25.31
C GLN A 523 -12.59 -19.87 -24.21
N HIS A 524 -13.40 -19.79 -23.13
CA HIS A 524 -13.32 -20.71 -22.00
C HIS A 524 -14.58 -21.57 -21.82
N GLN A 525 -15.31 -21.84 -22.90
CA GLN A 525 -16.59 -22.55 -22.84
C GLN A 525 -16.47 -23.90 -22.13
N ALA A 526 -15.41 -24.68 -22.42
CA ALA A 526 -15.18 -25.97 -21.77
C ALA A 526 -14.89 -25.86 -20.26
N PHE A 527 -14.33 -24.74 -19.79
CA PHE A 527 -14.14 -24.49 -18.37
C PHE A 527 -15.48 -24.14 -17.71
N PHE A 528 -16.24 -23.21 -18.29
CA PHE A 528 -17.54 -22.81 -17.75
C PHE A 528 -18.54 -23.97 -17.76
N ASP A 529 -18.63 -24.75 -18.84
CA ASP A 529 -19.51 -25.93 -18.92
C ASP A 529 -19.21 -26.98 -17.84
N ARG A 530 -17.99 -26.99 -17.31
CA ARG A 530 -17.56 -27.93 -16.28
C ARG A 530 -17.81 -27.41 -14.86
N TYR A 531 -17.72 -26.10 -14.64
CA TYR A 531 -17.63 -25.52 -13.30
C TYR A 531 -18.72 -24.49 -12.95
N ALA A 532 -19.38 -23.88 -13.94
CA ALA A 532 -20.53 -22.99 -13.78
C ALA A 532 -21.85 -23.77 -13.90
#